data_AF-A0A1B6CSW9-F1
#
_entry.id   AF-A0A1B6CSW9-F1
#
_cell.length_a   1.000
_cell.length_b   1.000
_cell.length_c   1.000
_cell.angle_alpha   90.00
_cell.angle_beta   90.00
_cell.angle_gamma   90.00
#
_symmetry.space_group_name_H-M   'P 1'
#
loop_
_entity.id
_entity.type
_entity.pdbx_description
1 polymer ?
#
loop_
_entity_poly.entity_id
_entity_poly.type
_entity_poly.pdbx_seq_one_letter_code
_entity_poly.pdbx_strand_id
1 'polypeptide(L)'
;MNRPQNLSVISNCRAPNWLCVETHAERAAEDSWLDVQPHPVFAKDGNSFLLLAAVREGDYDRFTHIKHITLSYQRTAVITHGRYEVTKILAWDFVNHNVYFLGTSESKPGQRHLYVVRDPATDDPIRSLEPQCLTCDLRIFLRSSQDHYRNCSYFSAYLDPIPPYGEKVL
;
A
#
# COMPACT_ATOMS: atom_id res chain seq x y z
N MET A 1 8.43 17.01 2.51
CA MET A 1 9.16 17.06 1.23
C MET A 1 9.98 18.34 1.18
N ASN A 2 11.23 18.28 0.74
CA ASN A 2 12.08 19.46 0.59
C ASN A 2 11.77 20.25 -0.70
N ARG A 3 12.30 21.47 -0.83
CA ARG A 3 12.04 22.37 -1.97
C ARG A 3 12.44 21.78 -3.35
N PRO A 4 13.60 21.10 -3.50
CA PRO A 4 13.94 20.40 -4.75
C PRO A 4 13.14 19.12 -5.01
N GLN A 5 12.27 18.70 -4.07
CA GLN A 5 11.42 17.52 -4.17
C GLN A 5 12.18 16.18 -4.33
N ASN A 6 13.45 16.11 -3.92
CA ASN A 6 14.26 14.88 -3.98
C ASN A 6 14.40 14.18 -2.62
N LEU A 7 13.80 14.73 -1.56
CA LEU A 7 13.76 14.16 -0.22
C LEU A 7 12.36 14.32 0.39
N SER A 8 11.76 13.20 0.79
CA SER A 8 10.55 13.17 1.60
C SER A 8 10.85 12.55 2.96
N VAL A 9 10.44 13.23 4.03
CA VAL A 9 10.70 12.81 5.41
C VAL A 9 9.36 12.57 6.10
N ILE A 10 9.28 11.45 6.82
CA ILE A 10 8.18 11.11 7.72
C ILE A 10 8.71 11.33 9.14
N SER A 11 7.99 12.12 9.92
CA SER A 11 8.35 12.44 11.30
C SER A 11 7.17 12.18 12.23
N ASN A 12 7.45 11.56 13.37
CA ASN A 12 6.46 11.35 14.41
C ASN A 12 6.64 12.40 15.52
N CYS A 13 5.59 13.17 15.79
CA CYS A 13 5.57 14.20 16.83
C CYS A 13 4.78 13.68 18.04
N ARG A 14 5.39 13.67 19.23
CA ARG A 14 4.74 13.13 20.45
C ARG A 14 4.39 14.23 21.45
N ALA A 15 3.15 14.22 21.93
CA ALA A 15 2.71 15.02 23.06
C ALA A 15 3.42 14.58 24.36
N PRO A 16 3.54 15.46 25.38
CA PRO A 16 3.02 16.84 25.44
C PRO A 16 3.94 17.88 24.80
N ASN A 17 5.24 17.59 24.65
CA ASN A 17 6.23 18.57 24.20
C ASN A 17 6.28 18.76 22.67
N TRP A 18 5.51 17.96 21.92
CA TRP A 18 5.46 17.95 20.46
C TRP A 18 6.83 17.80 19.80
N LEU A 19 7.73 17.06 20.45
CA LEU A 19 9.04 16.74 19.89
C LEU A 19 8.84 15.81 18.68
N CYS A 20 9.24 16.29 17.52
CA CYS A 20 9.20 15.54 16.26
C CYS A 20 10.54 14.85 16.02
N VAL A 21 10.49 13.54 15.81
CA VAL A 21 11.67 12.73 15.45
C VAL A 21 11.46 12.20 14.04
N GLU A 22 12.49 12.30 13.20
CA GLU A 22 12.52 11.67 11.87
C GLU A 22 12.48 10.14 12.05
N THR A 23 11.46 9.52 11.45
CA THR A 23 11.25 8.07 11.54
C THR A 23 11.58 7.35 10.25
N HIS A 24 11.45 8.01 9.11
CA HIS A 24 11.81 7.47 7.79
C HIS A 24 12.06 8.58 6.78
N ALA A 25 12.87 8.30 5.76
CA ALA A 25 13.08 9.20 4.64
C ALA A 25 13.16 8.43 3.31
N GLU A 26 12.43 8.93 2.30
CA GLU A 26 12.56 8.51 0.91
C GLU A 26 13.44 9.53 0.16
N ARG A 27 14.34 9.03 -0.69
CA ARG A 27 15.21 9.84 -1.53
C ARG A 27 14.99 9.49 -2.99
N ALA A 28 14.95 10.52 -3.84
CA ALA A 28 14.92 10.31 -5.29
C ALA A 28 16.24 9.67 -5.76
N ALA A 29 16.19 9.08 -6.95
CA ALA A 29 17.41 8.77 -7.68
C ALA A 29 18.14 10.07 -8.09
N GLU A 30 19.39 9.93 -8.53
CA GLU A 30 20.15 11.05 -9.11
C GLU A 30 19.36 11.68 -10.28
N ASP A 31 19.39 13.01 -10.35
CA ASP A 31 18.65 13.82 -11.35
C ASP A 31 17.15 13.53 -11.47
N SER A 32 16.51 13.09 -10.38
CA SER A 32 15.08 12.77 -10.33
C SER A 32 14.39 13.46 -9.15
N TRP A 33 13.05 13.39 -9.14
CA TRP A 33 12.20 13.88 -8.06
C TRP A 33 11.39 12.75 -7.45
N LEU A 34 10.79 13.00 -6.29
CA LEU A 34 9.81 12.12 -5.66
C LEU A 34 8.40 12.61 -5.97
N ASP A 35 7.52 11.67 -6.31
CA ASP A 35 6.10 11.96 -6.38
C ASP A 35 5.52 12.26 -5.00
N VAL A 36 4.51 13.13 -4.96
CA VAL A 36 3.78 13.42 -3.72
C VAL A 36 2.81 12.29 -3.45
N GLN A 37 3.13 11.50 -2.43
CA GLN A 37 2.34 10.33 -2.03
C GLN A 37 1.38 10.70 -0.89
N PRO A 38 0.24 9.99 -0.74
CA PRO A 38 -0.66 10.15 0.39
C PRO A 38 0.03 9.89 1.73
N HIS A 39 -0.63 10.29 2.83
CA HIS A 39 -0.13 10.00 4.16
C HIS A 39 0.04 8.49 4.40
N PRO A 40 1.11 8.07 5.11
CA PRO A 40 1.32 6.68 5.47
C PRO A 40 0.15 6.10 6.28
N VAL A 41 -0.15 4.82 6.07
CA VAL A 41 -1.15 4.09 6.85
C VAL A 41 -0.45 3.44 8.04
N PHE A 42 -0.69 3.98 9.23
CA PHE A 42 -0.03 3.52 10.45
C PHE A 42 -0.71 2.29 11.08
N ALA A 43 0.11 1.46 11.69
CA ALA A 43 -0.34 0.45 12.63
C ALA A 43 -0.95 1.04 13.89
N LYS A 44 -1.83 0.27 14.52
CA LYS A 44 -2.51 0.67 15.77
C LYS A 44 -1.52 1.00 16.89
N ASP A 45 -0.38 0.31 16.93
CA ASP A 45 0.69 0.54 17.91
C ASP A 45 1.63 1.69 17.51
N GLY A 46 1.51 2.22 16.28
CA GLY A 46 2.39 3.24 15.71
C GLY A 46 3.83 2.77 15.47
N ASN A 47 4.12 1.47 15.60
CA ASN A 47 5.46 0.91 15.45
C ASN A 47 5.77 0.51 14.00
N SER A 48 4.76 0.42 13.14
CA SER A 48 4.92 0.22 11.71
C SER A 48 3.94 1.05 10.90
N PHE A 49 4.25 1.27 9.63
CA PHE A 49 3.36 1.92 8.67
C PHE A 49 3.61 1.44 7.25
N LEU A 50 2.61 1.62 6.40
CA LEU A 50 2.70 1.41 4.96
C LEU A 50 2.80 2.76 4.25
N LEU A 51 3.62 2.82 3.20
CA LEU A 51 3.69 3.96 2.31
C LEU A 51 3.83 3.51 0.85
N LEU A 52 3.47 4.40 -0.07
CA LEU A 52 3.73 4.23 -1.49
C LEU A 52 5.07 4.86 -1.86
N ALA A 53 5.91 4.12 -2.56
CA ALA A 53 7.20 4.62 -3.04
C ALA A 53 7.65 3.89 -4.31
N ALA A 54 8.50 4.56 -5.09
CA ALA A 54 9.08 3.97 -6.28
C ALA A 54 10.04 2.82 -5.91
N VAL A 55 9.73 1.62 -6.40
CA VAL A 55 10.58 0.43 -6.29
C VAL A 55 11.10 0.07 -7.67
N ARG A 56 12.37 -0.33 -7.74
CA ARG A 56 13.01 -0.77 -8.97
C ARG A 56 12.55 -2.18 -9.31
N GLU A 57 12.09 -2.36 -10.54
CA GLU A 57 11.61 -3.64 -11.09
C GLU A 57 12.46 -3.98 -12.33
N GLY A 58 13.47 -4.83 -12.13
CA GLY A 58 14.49 -5.10 -13.16
C GLY A 58 15.58 -4.02 -13.23
N ASP A 59 16.12 -3.79 -14.43
CA ASP A 59 17.36 -3.03 -14.61
C ASP A 59 17.17 -1.51 -14.65
N TYR A 60 16.00 -1.03 -15.09
CA TYR A 60 15.76 0.40 -15.32
C TYR A 60 14.39 0.87 -14.84
N ASP A 61 13.38 0.01 -14.89
CA ASP A 61 12.01 0.42 -14.61
C ASP A 61 11.78 0.60 -13.11
N ARG A 62 10.96 1.61 -12.79
CA ARG A 62 10.51 1.88 -11.43
C ARG A 62 9.01 2.04 -11.44
N PHE A 63 8.35 1.42 -10.47
CA PHE A 63 6.91 1.49 -10.31
C PHE A 63 6.58 1.85 -8.87
N THR A 64 5.47 2.55 -8.67
CA THR A 64 4.97 2.85 -7.33
C THR A 64 4.44 1.58 -6.66
N HIS A 65 5.05 1.18 -5.55
CA HIS A 65 4.71 -0.03 -4.80
C HIS A 65 4.56 0.25 -3.30
N ILE A 66 3.99 -0.71 -2.57
CA ILE A 66 3.79 -0.60 -1.12
C ILE A 66 5.06 -1.04 -0.40
N LYS A 67 5.59 -0.15 0.45
CA LYS A 67 6.62 -0.48 1.44
C LYS A 67 6.01 -0.57 2.83
N HIS A 68 6.44 -1.56 3.58
CA HIS A 68 6.19 -1.73 5.01
C HIS A 68 7.44 -1.33 5.81
N ILE A 69 7.28 -0.34 6.68
CA ILE A 69 8.35 0.18 7.54
C ILE A 69 8.08 -0.23 8.98
N THR A 70 9.08 -0.81 9.64
CA THR A 70 9.03 -1.16 11.07
C THR A 70 10.06 -0.34 11.84
N LEU A 71 9.60 0.47 12.79
CA LEU A 71 10.40 1.46 13.50
C LEU A 71 11.34 0.87 14.54
N SER A 72 10.89 -0.14 15.30
CA SER A 72 11.70 -0.76 16.37
C SER A 72 13.04 -1.32 15.87
N TYR A 73 13.08 -1.83 14.64
CA TYR A 73 14.25 -2.48 14.05
C TYR A 73 14.77 -1.77 12.79
N GLN A 74 14.22 -0.60 12.46
CA GLN A 74 14.52 0.15 11.23
C GLN A 74 14.45 -0.72 9.95
N ARG A 75 13.50 -1.66 9.91
CA ARG A 75 13.34 -2.61 8.81
C ARG A 75 12.40 -2.03 7.76
N THR A 76 12.82 -2.11 6.50
CA THR A 76 11.97 -1.81 5.33
C THR A 76 11.75 -3.10 4.53
N ALA A 77 10.49 -3.42 4.24
CA ALA A 77 10.11 -4.52 3.37
C ALA A 77 9.25 -3.98 2.22
N VAL A 78 9.46 -4.48 1.00
CA VAL A 78 8.57 -4.19 -0.13
C VAL A 78 7.58 -5.33 -0.25
N ILE A 79 6.28 -5.03 -0.22
CA ILE A 79 5.22 -6.05 -0.14
C ILE A 79 4.44 -6.24 -1.44
N THR A 80 4.64 -5.36 -2.43
CA THR A 80 4.13 -5.53 -3.79
C THR A 80 5.27 -5.37 -4.78
N HIS A 81 5.28 -6.19 -5.83
CA HIS A 81 6.32 -6.18 -6.87
C HIS A 81 5.69 -6.47 -8.24
N GLY A 82 6.39 -6.09 -9.31
CA GLY A 82 6.00 -6.32 -10.69
C GLY A 82 5.82 -5.04 -11.50
N ARG A 83 5.57 -5.21 -12.81
CA ARG A 83 5.49 -4.12 -13.80
C ARG A 83 4.09 -3.47 -13.86
N TYR A 84 3.62 -3.01 -12.72
CA TYR A 84 2.37 -2.27 -12.54
C TYR A 84 2.48 -1.30 -11.37
N GLU A 85 1.54 -0.38 -11.23
CA GLU A 85 1.57 0.62 -10.17
C GLU A 85 0.46 0.44 -9.14
N VAL A 86 0.81 0.64 -7.88
CA VAL A 86 -0.15 0.83 -6.79
C VAL A 86 -0.53 2.30 -6.74
N THR A 87 -1.81 2.58 -6.95
CA THR A 87 -2.35 3.94 -7.01
C THR A 87 -2.83 4.45 -5.65
N LYS A 88 -3.31 3.56 -4.77
CA LYS A 88 -3.85 3.94 -3.46
C LYS A 88 -3.91 2.75 -2.50
N ILE A 89 -3.41 2.94 -1.28
CA ILE A 89 -3.69 2.03 -0.16
C ILE A 89 -5.06 2.41 0.41
N LEU A 90 -5.95 1.43 0.55
CA LEU A 90 -7.31 1.64 1.04
C LEU A 90 -7.42 1.34 2.54
N ALA A 91 -6.90 0.19 2.96
CA ALA A 91 -6.94 -0.23 4.35
C ALA A 91 -5.83 -1.24 4.65
N TRP A 92 -5.45 -1.32 5.92
CA TRP A 92 -4.56 -2.36 6.44
C TRP A 92 -5.26 -3.04 7.62
N ASP A 93 -5.58 -4.32 7.43
CA ASP A 93 -6.10 -5.21 8.46
C ASP A 93 -4.95 -5.93 9.15
N PHE A 94 -4.54 -5.37 10.28
CA PHE A 94 -3.46 -5.89 11.12
C PHE A 94 -3.74 -7.24 11.75
N VAL A 95 -5.02 -7.59 11.93
CA VAL A 95 -5.41 -8.83 12.61
C VAL A 95 -5.37 -9.99 11.63
N ASN A 96 -5.87 -9.77 10.41
CA ASN A 96 -5.87 -10.79 9.37
C ASN A 96 -4.64 -10.72 8.45
N HIS A 97 -3.72 -9.78 8.71
CA HIS A 97 -2.51 -9.54 7.94
C HIS A 97 -2.77 -9.23 6.47
N ASN A 98 -3.77 -8.40 6.17
CA ASN A 98 -4.20 -8.08 4.80
C ASN A 98 -4.11 -6.58 4.50
N VAL A 99 -3.52 -6.24 3.36
CA VAL A 99 -3.46 -4.88 2.82
C VAL A 99 -4.32 -4.81 1.57
N TYR A 100 -5.31 -3.92 1.60
CA TYR A 100 -6.20 -3.66 0.47
C TYR A 100 -5.75 -2.41 -0.26
N PHE A 101 -5.64 -2.50 -1.59
CA PHE A 101 -5.16 -1.39 -2.40
C PHE A 101 -5.77 -1.38 -3.80
N LEU A 102 -5.75 -0.22 -4.44
CA LEU A 102 -6.04 -0.06 -5.86
C LEU A 102 -4.74 -0.02 -6.65
N GLY A 103 -4.66 -0.81 -7.71
CA GLY A 103 -3.50 -0.85 -8.60
C GLY A 103 -3.90 -0.98 -10.06
N THR A 104 -2.95 -0.69 -10.94
CA THR A 104 -3.06 -1.03 -12.35
C THR A 104 -2.73 -2.50 -12.58
N SER A 105 -3.05 -3.02 -13.76
CA SER A 105 -2.67 -4.37 -14.16
C SER A 105 -1.47 -4.30 -15.11
N GLU A 106 -0.58 -5.28 -15.03
CA GLU A 106 0.56 -5.39 -15.92
C GLU A 106 0.11 -5.35 -17.39
N SER A 107 0.86 -4.63 -18.23
CA SER A 107 0.53 -4.34 -19.64
C SER A 107 -0.76 -3.55 -19.90
N LYS A 108 -1.52 -3.18 -18.86
CA LYS A 108 -2.82 -2.49 -18.96
C LYS A 108 -2.88 -1.30 -18.00
N PRO A 109 -2.07 -0.25 -18.21
CA PRO A 109 -1.99 0.91 -17.30
C PRO A 109 -3.29 1.71 -17.21
N GLY A 110 -4.17 1.62 -18.21
CA GLY A 110 -5.50 2.26 -18.20
C GLY A 110 -6.53 1.54 -17.33
N GLN A 111 -6.22 0.36 -16.79
CA GLN A 111 -7.10 -0.40 -15.92
C GLN A 111 -6.76 -0.14 -14.46
N ARG A 112 -7.77 -0.23 -13.59
CA ARG A 112 -7.60 -0.10 -12.15
C ARG A 112 -8.47 -1.11 -11.43
N HIS A 113 -7.86 -1.97 -10.63
CA HIS A 113 -8.54 -3.03 -9.91
C HIS A 113 -8.26 -2.96 -8.41
N LEU A 114 -9.12 -3.62 -7.63
CA LEU A 114 -8.93 -3.82 -6.20
C LEU A 114 -8.12 -5.09 -5.98
N TYR A 115 -7.07 -4.98 -5.18
CA TYR A 115 -6.19 -6.07 -4.82
C TYR A 115 -6.11 -6.23 -3.30
N VAL A 116 -5.76 -7.44 -2.88
CA VAL A 116 -5.37 -7.74 -1.50
C VAL A 116 -4.02 -8.47 -1.51
N VAL A 117 -3.13 -8.08 -0.60
CA VAL A 117 -1.84 -8.76 -0.38
C VAL A 117 -1.61 -8.97 1.10
N ARG A 118 -0.83 -9.99 1.47
CA ARG A 118 -0.47 -10.23 2.87
C ARG A 118 0.66 -9.31 3.32
N ASP A 119 0.59 -8.84 4.55
CA ASP A 119 1.71 -8.11 5.16
C ASP A 119 2.84 -9.08 5.60
N PRO A 120 4.08 -8.58 5.83
CA PRO A 120 5.25 -9.42 6.07
C PRO A 120 5.39 -9.85 7.55
N ALA A 121 4.34 -9.69 8.38
CA ALA A 121 4.40 -10.10 9.79
C ALA A 121 4.36 -11.63 9.97
N THR A 122 3.94 -12.37 8.95
CA THR A 122 4.18 -13.81 8.90
C THR A 122 5.58 -14.02 8.32
N ASP A 123 6.53 -14.49 9.14
CA ASP A 123 7.88 -14.95 8.78
C ASP A 123 7.86 -16.20 7.87
N ASP A 124 6.87 -16.29 6.97
CA ASP A 124 6.60 -17.42 6.11
C ASP A 124 7.09 -17.09 4.68
N PRO A 125 8.31 -17.48 4.30
CA PRO A 125 8.92 -17.11 3.02
C PRO A 125 8.29 -17.82 1.81
N ILE A 126 7.28 -18.68 2.04
CA ILE A 126 6.72 -19.61 1.05
C ILE A 126 5.31 -19.20 0.60
N ARG A 127 4.59 -18.39 1.38
CA ARG A 127 3.22 -17.99 1.02
C ARG A 127 3.23 -16.75 0.12
N SER A 128 2.77 -16.96 -1.11
CA SER A 128 2.67 -15.99 -2.20
C SER A 128 2.51 -14.54 -1.74
N LEU A 129 3.56 -13.77 -1.95
CA LEU A 129 3.60 -12.30 -1.90
C LEU A 129 2.84 -11.67 -3.07
N GLU A 130 2.30 -12.47 -3.99
CA GLU A 130 1.58 -11.95 -5.14
C GLU A 130 0.20 -11.44 -4.71
N PRO A 131 -0.15 -10.19 -5.08
CA PRO A 131 -1.46 -9.66 -4.76
C PRO A 131 -2.58 -10.41 -5.48
N GLN A 132 -3.60 -10.80 -4.72
CA GLN A 132 -4.83 -11.35 -5.28
C GLN A 132 -5.73 -10.21 -5.79
N CYS A 133 -6.09 -10.27 -7.07
CA CYS A 133 -7.05 -9.33 -7.65
C CYS A 133 -8.50 -9.72 -7.32
N LEU A 134 -9.22 -8.84 -6.63
CA LEU A 134 -10.62 -9.06 -6.23
C LEU A 134 -11.62 -8.67 -7.32
N THR A 135 -11.27 -7.71 -8.18
CA THR A 135 -12.18 -7.21 -9.23
C THR A 135 -11.81 -7.65 -10.65
N CYS A 136 -10.77 -8.49 -10.82
CA CYS A 136 -10.38 -8.98 -12.14
C CYS A 136 -11.38 -10.01 -12.69
N ASP A 137 -11.98 -10.83 -11.81
CA ASP A 137 -13.04 -11.76 -12.18
C ASP A 137 -14.20 -11.71 -11.16
N LEU A 138 -15.00 -10.64 -11.27
CA LEU A 138 -16.21 -10.47 -10.45
C LEU A 138 -17.29 -11.51 -10.75
N ARG A 139 -17.18 -12.25 -11.87
CA ARG A 139 -18.17 -13.24 -12.28
C ARG A 139 -18.29 -14.38 -11.28
N ILE A 140 -17.19 -14.71 -10.61
CA ILE A 140 -17.12 -15.75 -9.57
C ILE A 140 -18.02 -15.38 -8.38
N PHE A 141 -18.09 -14.10 -8.04
CA PHE A 141 -18.80 -13.60 -6.86
C PHE A 141 -20.23 -13.15 -7.15
N LEU A 142 -20.50 -12.67 -8.36
CA LEU A 142 -21.77 -12.02 -8.72
C LEU A 142 -22.54 -12.80 -9.79
N ARG A 143 -23.01 -14.01 -9.44
CA ARG A 143 -23.77 -14.89 -10.35
C ARG A 143 -25.02 -14.23 -10.94
N SER A 144 -25.66 -13.33 -10.20
CA SER A 144 -26.91 -12.65 -10.63
C SER A 144 -26.69 -11.43 -11.53
N SER A 145 -25.48 -10.85 -11.57
CA SER A 145 -25.18 -9.60 -12.29
C SER A 145 -23.95 -9.73 -13.20
N GLN A 146 -23.62 -10.97 -13.57
CA GLN A 146 -22.45 -11.34 -14.35
C GLN A 146 -22.33 -10.53 -15.65
N ASP A 147 -23.45 -10.20 -16.29
CA ASP A 147 -23.51 -9.46 -17.54
C ASP A 147 -23.25 -7.95 -17.37
N HIS A 148 -23.57 -7.38 -16.20
CA HIS A 148 -23.40 -5.95 -15.94
C HIS A 148 -21.94 -5.55 -15.80
N TYR A 149 -21.09 -6.46 -15.31
CA TYR A 149 -19.68 -6.19 -15.01
C TYR A 149 -18.69 -6.78 -16.02
N ARG A 150 -19.16 -7.30 -17.17
CA ARG A 150 -18.28 -8.02 -18.13
C ARG A 150 -17.12 -7.19 -18.67
N ASN A 151 -17.29 -5.88 -18.81
CA ASN A 151 -16.32 -4.96 -19.42
C ASN A 151 -15.83 -3.88 -18.44
N CYS A 152 -16.11 -4.04 -17.14
CA CYS A 152 -15.61 -3.13 -16.13
C CYS A 152 -14.12 -3.37 -15.90
N SER A 153 -13.31 -2.37 -16.18
CA SER A 153 -11.84 -2.44 -16.05
C SER A 153 -11.26 -1.30 -15.20
N TYR A 154 -12.12 -0.42 -14.68
CA TYR A 154 -11.73 0.70 -13.84
C TYR A 154 -12.65 0.77 -12.62
N PHE A 155 -12.11 0.36 -11.48
CA PHE A 155 -12.84 0.27 -10.22
C PHE A 155 -12.38 1.37 -9.27
N SER A 156 -13.29 1.80 -8.40
CA SER A 156 -12.98 2.51 -7.17
C SER A 156 -13.57 1.72 -6.02
N ALA A 157 -12.93 1.76 -4.86
CA ALA A 157 -13.40 1.09 -3.67
C ALA A 157 -13.19 1.99 -2.46
N TYR A 158 -14.09 1.84 -1.49
CA TYR A 158 -14.02 2.43 -0.17
C TYR A 158 -14.21 1.30 0.82
N LEU A 159 -13.37 1.28 1.86
CA LEU A 159 -13.50 0.36 2.97
C LEU A 159 -13.82 1.19 4.19
N ASP A 160 -14.79 0.74 4.97
CA ASP A 160 -15.04 1.32 6.28
C ASP A 160 -13.80 1.16 7.16
N PRO A 161 -13.55 2.10 8.09
CA PRO A 161 -12.48 1.95 9.06
C PRO A 161 -12.65 0.60 9.76
N ILE A 162 -11.59 -0.21 9.76
CA ILE A 162 -11.60 -1.48 10.48
C ILE A 162 -11.75 -1.12 11.96
N PRO A 163 -12.87 -1.47 12.61
CA PRO A 163 -13.07 -1.13 14.01
C PRO A 163 -11.93 -1.75 14.82
N PRO A 164 -11.43 -1.07 15.87
CA PRO A 164 -10.48 -1.70 16.77
C PRO A 164 -11.16 -2.95 17.34
N TYR A 165 -10.66 -4.14 16.94
CA TYR A 165 -11.16 -5.41 17.47
C TYR A 165 -11.17 -5.34 19.00
N GLY A 166 -12.37 -5.29 19.59
CA GLY A 166 -12.60 -5.05 21.02
C GLY A 166 -13.75 -4.11 21.36
N GLU A 167 -14.13 -3.19 20.45
CA GLU A 167 -15.36 -2.41 20.61
C GLU A 167 -16.52 -3.12 19.90
N LYS A 168 -17.37 -3.78 20.69
CA LYS A 168 -18.71 -4.14 20.22
C LYS A 168 -19.42 -2.84 19.89
N VAL A 169 -19.81 -2.66 18.63
CA VAL A 169 -20.83 -1.67 18.27
C VAL A 169 -22.10 -2.10 19.01
N LEU A 170 -22.43 -1.38 20.08
CA LEU A 170 -23.67 -1.54 20.84
C LEU A 170 -24.85 -0.98 20.04
#